data_AF-A0A1S8N578-F1
#
_entry.id   AF-A0A1S8N578-F1
#
_cell.length_a   1.000
_cell.length_b   1.000
_cell.length_c   1.000
_cell.angle_alpha   90.00
_cell.angle_beta   90.00
_cell.angle_gamma   90.00
#
_symmetry.space_group_name_H-M   'P 1'
#
loop_
_entity.id
_entity.type
_entity.pdbx_description
1 polymer ?
#
loop_
_entity_poly.entity_id
_entity_poly.type
_entity_poly.pdbx_seq_one_letter_code
_entity_poly.pdbx_strand_id
1 'polypeptide(L)'
;MKSDYVRIFLYFLEPAIIGVVIIMGITIVIRVFKNFINRNRQIDKTTDDSLRKLEKNKIITALIIVINIIFGLLFPFGLMVAMISPMTFDAPGSNKNFYNWIFFYATFSFPIVILVAIITSLIFLFILKSYKMAIIFSLLPMLNIIIVIFTVLLNSKL
;
A
#
# COMPACT_ATOMS: atom_id res chain seq x y z
N MET A 1 69.73 51.69 13.67
CA MET A 1 69.33 50.38 14.25
C MET A 1 67.81 50.08 14.20
N LYS A 2 66.93 51.06 13.91
CA LYS A 2 65.46 50.87 13.87
C LYS A 2 64.90 50.44 12.50
N SER A 3 65.71 50.50 11.44
CA SER A 3 65.30 50.30 10.04
C SER A 3 65.26 48.83 9.60
N ASP A 4 66.08 47.96 10.17
CA ASP A 4 66.24 46.59 9.66
C ASP A 4 65.12 45.64 10.12
N TYR A 5 64.54 45.87 11.30
CA TYR A 5 63.43 45.08 11.82
C TYR A 5 62.15 45.23 10.99
N VAL A 6 61.91 46.41 10.40
CA VAL A 6 60.71 46.67 9.58
C VAL A 6 60.78 45.91 8.26
N ARG A 7 61.97 45.78 7.64
CA ARG A 7 62.14 45.00 6.40
C ARG A 7 61.99 43.50 6.64
N ILE A 8 62.52 42.97 7.73
CA ILE A 8 62.38 41.54 8.07
C ILE A 8 60.90 41.22 8.36
N PHE A 9 60.18 42.11 9.04
CA PHE A 9 58.75 41.93 9.31
C PHE A 9 57.89 41.97 8.04
N LEU A 10 58.19 42.88 7.09
CA LEU A 10 57.53 42.94 5.78
C LEU A 10 57.78 41.68 4.93
N TYR A 11 58.99 41.11 4.99
CA TYR A 11 59.32 39.86 4.30
C TYR A 11 58.54 38.65 4.81
N PHE A 12 58.15 38.64 6.10
CA PHE A 12 57.33 37.58 6.68
C PHE A 12 55.82 37.78 6.47
N LEU A 13 55.38 39.03 6.25
CA LEU A 13 53.96 39.35 6.08
C LEU A 13 53.39 38.84 4.74
N GLU A 14 54.14 38.96 3.67
CA GLU A 14 53.76 38.53 2.31
C GLU A 14 53.44 37.02 2.22
N PRO A 15 54.33 36.09 2.61
CA PRO A 15 54.04 34.66 2.54
C PRO A 15 52.95 34.23 3.53
N ALA A 16 52.78 34.95 4.65
CA ALA A 16 51.74 34.65 5.63
C ALA A 16 50.33 34.92 5.06
N ILE A 17 50.14 36.04 4.35
CA ILE A 17 48.87 36.37 3.70
C ILE A 17 48.54 35.35 2.61
N ILE A 18 49.52 34.99 1.77
CA ILE A 18 49.35 33.97 0.73
C ILE A 18 48.97 32.61 1.35
N GLY A 19 49.64 32.22 2.44
CA GLY A 19 49.32 31.00 3.18
C GLY A 19 47.88 30.96 3.68
N VAL A 20 47.40 32.05 4.28
CA VAL A 20 46.01 32.14 4.78
C VAL A 20 44.99 32.03 3.64
N VAL A 21 45.23 32.70 2.50
CA VAL A 21 44.32 32.64 1.34
C VAL A 21 44.23 31.22 0.77
N ILE A 22 45.36 30.52 0.67
CA ILE A 22 45.40 29.13 0.18
C ILE A 22 44.65 28.21 1.14
N ILE A 23 44.90 28.30 2.44
CA ILE A 23 44.22 27.47 3.46
C ILE A 23 42.70 27.71 3.43
N MET A 24 42.28 28.97 3.31
CA MET A 24 40.87 29.36 3.25
C MET A 24 40.20 28.85 1.96
N GLY A 25 40.90 28.95 0.82
CA GLY A 25 40.44 28.38 -0.45
C GLY A 25 40.24 26.86 -0.38
N ILE A 26 41.22 26.14 0.17
CA ILE A 26 41.15 24.67 0.32
C ILE A 26 39.97 24.28 1.23
N THR A 27 39.76 24.97 2.35
CA THR A 27 38.64 24.66 3.25
C THR A 27 37.28 24.89 2.61
N ILE A 28 37.12 25.93 1.79
CA ILE A 28 35.88 26.19 1.04
C ILE A 28 35.61 25.08 0.03
N VAL A 29 36.62 24.69 -0.75
CA VAL A 29 36.50 23.62 -1.76
C VAL A 29 36.10 22.30 -1.10
N ILE A 30 36.75 21.92 0.00
CA ILE A 30 36.40 20.69 0.74
C ILE A 30 34.96 20.73 1.24
N ARG A 31 34.50 21.88 1.75
CA ARG A 31 33.13 22.05 2.26
C ARG A 31 32.09 21.92 1.14
N VAL A 32 32.33 22.56 -0.01
CA VAL A 32 31.42 22.48 -1.17
C VAL A 32 31.36 21.05 -1.70
N PHE A 33 32.51 20.37 -1.82
CA PHE A 33 32.57 19.01 -2.32
C PHE A 33 31.85 18.01 -1.39
N LYS A 34 32.01 18.15 -0.07
CA LYS A 34 31.31 17.33 0.91
C LYS A 34 29.79 17.53 0.85
N ASN A 35 29.33 18.77 0.70
CA ASN A 35 27.89 19.08 0.56
C ASN A 35 27.31 18.53 -0.75
N PHE A 36 28.08 18.58 -1.84
CA PHE A 36 27.67 18.03 -3.14
C PHE A 36 27.50 16.50 -3.08
N ILE A 37 28.48 15.79 -2.51
CA ILE A 37 28.40 14.33 -2.31
C ILE A 37 27.18 13.95 -1.47
N ASN A 38 26.92 14.70 -0.39
CA ASN A 38 25.81 14.38 0.50
C ASN A 38 24.43 14.58 -0.17
N ARG A 39 24.29 15.58 -1.06
CA ARG A 39 23.08 15.77 -1.88
C ARG A 39 22.87 14.63 -2.87
N ASN A 40 23.89 14.21 -3.60
CA ASN A 40 23.76 13.11 -4.56
C ASN A 40 23.36 11.79 -3.87
N ARG A 41 23.87 11.53 -2.67
CA ARG A 41 23.51 10.35 -1.88
C ARG A 41 22.06 10.36 -1.39
N GLN A 42 21.46 11.53 -1.18
CA GLN A 42 20.05 11.65 -0.82
C GLN A 42 19.13 11.37 -2.02
N ILE A 43 19.49 11.88 -3.21
CA ILE A 43 18.72 11.69 -4.45
C ILE A 43 18.65 10.21 -4.84
N ASP A 44 19.73 9.47 -4.64
CA ASP A 44 19.78 8.04 -4.96
C ASP A 44 18.85 7.22 -4.04
N LYS A 45 18.83 7.57 -2.74
CA LYS A 45 17.95 6.92 -1.75
C LYS A 45 16.47 7.23 -1.96
N THR A 46 16.11 8.46 -2.34
CA THR A 46 14.71 8.81 -2.60
C THR A 46 14.20 8.18 -3.90
N THR A 47 15.08 8.03 -4.89
CA THR A 47 14.75 7.34 -6.14
C THR A 47 14.49 5.86 -5.89
N ASP A 48 15.36 5.15 -5.15
CA ASP A 48 15.14 3.74 -4.77
C ASP A 48 13.83 3.57 -3.96
N ASP A 49 13.54 4.44 -2.99
CA ASP A 49 12.29 4.37 -2.21
C ASP A 49 11.04 4.59 -3.09
N SER A 50 11.09 5.52 -4.04
CA SER A 50 10.00 5.75 -4.99
C SER A 50 9.77 4.57 -5.94
N LEU A 51 10.84 3.93 -6.42
CA LEU A 51 10.78 2.74 -7.27
C LEU A 51 10.17 1.57 -6.50
N ARG A 52 10.60 1.33 -5.26
CA ARG A 52 10.02 0.31 -4.38
C ARG A 52 8.53 0.56 -4.12
N LYS A 53 8.14 1.82 -3.91
CA LYS A 53 6.73 2.18 -3.69
C LYS A 53 5.89 1.95 -4.96
N LEU A 54 6.43 2.25 -6.15
CA LEU A 54 5.78 1.97 -7.42
C LEU A 54 5.61 0.47 -7.68
N GLU A 55 6.66 -0.32 -7.45
CA GLU A 55 6.58 -1.79 -7.56
C GLU A 55 5.55 -2.37 -6.60
N LYS A 56 5.58 -1.94 -5.34
CA LYS A 56 4.61 -2.36 -4.32
C LYS A 56 3.17 -2.04 -4.75
N ASN A 57 2.93 -0.84 -5.28
CA ASN A 57 1.60 -0.47 -5.74
C ASN A 57 1.16 -1.32 -6.94
N LYS A 58 2.04 -1.59 -7.91
CA LYS A 58 1.74 -2.47 -9.05
C LYS A 58 1.35 -3.88 -8.60
N ILE A 59 2.10 -4.45 -7.66
CA ILE A 59 1.80 -5.79 -7.10
C ILE A 59 0.42 -5.79 -6.43
N ILE A 60 0.12 -4.76 -5.63
CA ILE A 60 -1.19 -4.63 -4.95
C ILE A 60 -2.33 -4.52 -5.97
N THR A 61 -2.16 -3.69 -7.02
CA THR A 61 -3.16 -3.58 -8.09
C THR A 61 -3.39 -4.92 -8.77
N ALA A 62 -2.33 -5.66 -9.11
CA ALA A 62 -2.43 -6.98 -9.72
C ALA A 62 -3.21 -7.96 -8.83
N LEU A 63 -2.91 -7.98 -7.52
CA LEU A 63 -3.64 -8.82 -6.56
C LEU A 63 -5.14 -8.51 -6.51
N ILE A 64 -5.52 -7.22 -6.44
CA ILE A 64 -6.92 -6.80 -6.41
C ILE A 64 -7.66 -7.24 -7.68
N ILE A 65 -7.03 -7.09 -8.84
CA ILE A 65 -7.62 -7.51 -10.13
C ILE A 65 -7.82 -9.03 -10.14
N VAL A 66 -6.83 -9.81 -9.72
CA VAL A 66 -6.93 -11.28 -9.65
C VAL A 66 -8.06 -11.71 -8.71
N ILE A 67 -8.18 -11.10 -7.53
CA ILE A 67 -9.26 -11.38 -6.57
C ILE A 67 -10.62 -11.09 -7.18
N ASN A 68 -10.79 -9.94 -7.83
CA ASN A 68 -12.05 -9.58 -8.48
C ASN A 68 -12.40 -10.51 -9.65
N ILE A 69 -11.41 -11.00 -10.40
CA ILE A 69 -11.63 -12.01 -11.45
C ILE A 69 -12.12 -13.32 -10.85
N ILE A 70 -11.48 -13.79 -9.77
CA ILE A 70 -11.89 -15.02 -9.07
C ILE A 70 -13.32 -14.90 -8.57
N PHE A 71 -13.69 -13.80 -7.91
CA PHE A 71 -15.06 -13.57 -7.46
C PHE A 71 -16.05 -13.35 -8.61
N GLY A 72 -15.62 -12.71 -9.70
CA GLY A 72 -16.42 -12.60 -10.92
C GLY A 72 -16.72 -13.95 -11.55
N LEU A 73 -15.77 -14.90 -11.49
CA LEU A 73 -15.98 -16.27 -11.97
C LEU A 73 -16.88 -17.10 -11.05
N LEU A 74 -16.88 -16.78 -9.74
CA LEU A 74 -17.78 -17.37 -8.74
C LEU A 74 -19.22 -16.84 -8.82
N PHE A 75 -19.45 -15.70 -9.47
CA PHE A 75 -20.78 -15.09 -9.62
C PHE A 75 -21.86 -16.03 -10.16
N PRO A 76 -21.68 -16.75 -11.30
CA PRO A 76 -22.70 -17.68 -11.80
C PRO A 76 -23.01 -18.80 -10.81
N PHE A 77 -22.00 -19.32 -10.10
CA PHE A 77 -22.22 -20.31 -9.04
C PHE A 77 -23.01 -19.73 -7.87
N GLY A 78 -22.71 -18.48 -7.49
CA GLY A 78 -23.46 -17.74 -6.47
C GLY A 78 -24.93 -17.57 -6.82
N LEU A 79 -25.25 -17.32 -8.10
CA LEU A 79 -26.64 -17.25 -8.57
C LEU A 79 -27.34 -18.60 -8.44
N MET A 80 -26.70 -19.71 -8.83
CA MET A 80 -27.27 -21.05 -8.70
C MET A 80 -27.58 -21.39 -7.23
N VAL A 81 -26.64 -21.08 -6.32
CA VAL A 81 -26.83 -21.31 -4.88
C VAL A 81 -27.95 -20.43 -4.32
N ALA A 82 -28.03 -19.16 -4.75
CA ALA A 82 -29.10 -18.25 -4.34
C ALA A 82 -30.49 -18.72 -4.79
N MET A 83 -30.59 -19.38 -5.96
CA MET A 83 -31.86 -19.96 -6.44
C MET A 83 -32.30 -21.17 -5.63
N ILE A 84 -31.35 -21.95 -5.11
CA ILE A 84 -31.62 -23.16 -4.30
C ILE A 84 -31.84 -22.80 -2.82
N SER A 85 -31.38 -21.63 -2.37
CA SER A 85 -31.44 -21.24 -0.95
C SER A 85 -32.83 -21.31 -0.31
N PRO A 86 -33.98 -21.02 -0.98
CA PRO A 86 -35.30 -21.17 -0.37
C PRO A 86 -35.62 -22.61 0.05
N MET A 87 -35.05 -23.63 -0.60
CA MET A 87 -35.27 -25.04 -0.28
C MET A 87 -34.80 -25.42 1.13
N THR A 88 -33.98 -24.58 1.78
CA THR A 88 -33.65 -24.77 3.20
C THR A 88 -34.85 -24.67 4.14
N PHE A 89 -35.99 -24.15 3.66
CA PHE A 89 -37.23 -24.07 4.42
C PHE A 89 -38.22 -25.22 4.15
N ASP A 90 -37.88 -26.18 3.29
CA ASP A 90 -38.80 -27.29 2.94
C ASP A 90 -39.00 -28.30 4.09
N ALA A 91 -38.05 -28.38 5.03
CA ALA A 91 -38.16 -29.29 6.17
C ALA A 91 -39.14 -28.75 7.24
N PRO A 92 -39.95 -29.63 7.89
CA PRO A 92 -40.90 -29.21 8.91
C PRO A 92 -40.18 -28.59 10.12
N GLY A 93 -40.57 -27.38 10.50
CA GLY A 93 -39.96 -26.64 11.62
C GLY A 93 -38.69 -25.87 11.28
N SER A 94 -38.19 -25.95 10.04
CA SER A 94 -37.00 -25.22 9.55
C SER A 94 -37.12 -23.70 9.66
N ASN A 95 -38.32 -23.17 9.53
CA ASN A 95 -38.68 -21.76 9.64
C ASN A 95 -38.55 -21.21 11.07
N LYS A 96 -38.52 -22.09 12.10
CA LYS A 96 -38.26 -21.70 13.49
C LYS A 96 -36.78 -21.62 13.82
N ASN A 97 -35.90 -22.20 12.99
CA ASN A 97 -34.47 -22.20 13.23
C ASN A 97 -33.83 -20.90 12.72
N PHE A 98 -33.27 -20.12 13.64
CA PHE A 98 -32.60 -18.85 13.33
C PHE A 98 -31.41 -19.00 12.37
N TYR A 99 -30.67 -20.12 12.43
CA TYR A 99 -29.51 -20.36 11.57
C TYR A 99 -29.89 -20.52 10.09
N ASN A 100 -31.07 -21.09 9.80
CA ASN A 100 -31.58 -21.23 8.44
C ASN A 100 -31.87 -19.86 7.81
N TRP A 101 -32.41 -18.92 8.60
CA TRP A 101 -32.61 -17.54 8.16
C TRP A 101 -31.30 -16.83 7.82
N ILE A 102 -30.27 -16.94 8.67
CA ILE A 102 -28.95 -16.36 8.37
C ILE A 102 -28.36 -17.00 7.11
N PHE A 103 -28.44 -18.33 6.98
CA PHE A 103 -27.96 -19.04 5.81
C PHE A 103 -28.65 -18.53 4.52
N PHE A 104 -29.97 -18.42 4.55
CA PHE A 104 -30.76 -17.92 3.42
C PHE A 104 -30.35 -16.51 3.01
N TYR A 105 -30.29 -15.56 3.96
CA TYR A 105 -29.89 -14.19 3.64
C TYR A 105 -28.45 -14.10 3.15
N ALA A 106 -27.52 -14.87 3.72
CA ALA A 106 -26.12 -14.87 3.33
C ALA A 106 -25.92 -15.42 1.90
N THR A 107 -26.61 -16.51 1.54
CA THR A 107 -26.54 -17.09 0.17
C THR A 107 -27.31 -16.25 -0.84
N PHE A 108 -28.51 -15.76 -0.49
CA PHE A 108 -29.32 -14.94 -1.39
C PHE A 108 -28.67 -13.59 -1.72
N SER A 109 -28.03 -12.95 -0.74
CA SER A 109 -27.32 -11.68 -0.95
C SER A 109 -25.95 -11.85 -1.63
N PHE A 110 -25.37 -13.05 -1.64
CA PHE A 110 -24.03 -13.31 -2.17
C PHE A 110 -23.78 -12.79 -3.60
N PRO A 111 -24.61 -13.08 -4.62
CA PRO A 111 -24.39 -12.55 -5.97
C PRO A 111 -24.44 -11.02 -6.02
N ILE A 112 -25.30 -10.38 -5.22
CA ILE A 112 -25.40 -8.92 -5.12
C ILE A 112 -24.12 -8.35 -4.49
N VAL A 113 -23.66 -8.97 -3.40
CA VAL A 113 -22.42 -8.56 -2.71
C VAL A 113 -21.20 -8.67 -3.64
N ILE A 114 -21.11 -9.71 -4.47
CA ILE A 114 -20.03 -9.84 -5.47
C ILE A 114 -20.04 -8.65 -6.43
N LEU A 115 -21.18 -8.31 -7.01
CA LEU A 115 -21.27 -7.19 -7.97
C LEU A 115 -20.89 -5.87 -7.30
N VAL A 116 -21.46 -5.58 -6.13
CA VAL A 116 -21.16 -4.37 -5.37
C VAL A 116 -19.68 -4.31 -4.99
N ALA A 117 -19.09 -5.42 -4.54
CA ALA A 117 -17.68 -5.52 -4.18
C ALA A 117 -16.76 -5.23 -5.36
N ILE A 118 -17.03 -5.82 -6.53
CA ILE A 118 -16.22 -5.58 -7.74
C ILE A 118 -16.33 -4.12 -8.17
N ILE A 119 -17.55 -3.58 -8.28
CA ILE A 119 -17.76 -2.19 -8.71
C ILE A 119 -17.07 -1.22 -7.76
N THR A 120 -17.32 -1.35 -6.45
CA THR A 120 -16.73 -0.46 -5.44
C THR A 120 -15.20 -0.60 -5.38
N SER A 121 -14.66 -1.82 -5.45
CA SER A 121 -13.21 -2.06 -5.49
C SER A 121 -12.55 -1.37 -6.69
N LEU A 122 -13.14 -1.47 -7.89
CA LEU A 122 -12.63 -0.81 -9.09
C LEU A 122 -12.69 0.72 -8.99
N ILE A 123 -13.78 1.29 -8.43
CA ILE A 123 -13.89 2.73 -8.18
C ILE A 123 -12.78 3.20 -7.23
N PHE A 124 -12.57 2.50 -6.11
CA PHE A 124 -11.52 2.86 -5.15
C PHE A 124 -10.10 2.72 -5.74
N LEU A 125 -9.90 1.75 -6.64
CA LEU A 125 -8.62 1.51 -7.29
C LEU A 125 -8.28 2.57 -8.34
N PHE A 126 -9.20 2.84 -9.27
CA PHE A 126 -8.94 3.69 -10.44
C PHE A 126 -9.24 5.18 -10.19
N ILE A 127 -10.31 5.49 -9.47
CA ILE A 127 -10.75 6.88 -9.25
C ILE A 127 -10.08 7.46 -8.01
N LEU A 128 -10.21 6.77 -6.87
CA LEU A 128 -9.77 7.29 -5.57
C LEU A 128 -8.31 6.93 -5.22
N LYS A 129 -7.64 6.12 -6.06
CA LYS A 129 -6.25 5.64 -5.89
C LYS A 129 -5.95 5.13 -4.47
N SER A 130 -6.96 4.58 -3.81
CA SER A 130 -6.94 4.20 -2.40
C SER A 130 -6.87 2.68 -2.29
N TYR A 131 -5.65 2.15 -2.39
CA TYR A 131 -5.40 0.70 -2.41
C TYR A 131 -5.92 -0.04 -1.16
N LYS A 132 -5.84 0.59 0.02
CA LYS A 132 -6.34 0.00 1.27
C LYS A 132 -7.85 -0.27 1.21
N MET A 133 -8.62 0.71 0.73
CA MET A 133 -10.07 0.56 0.58
C MET A 133 -10.40 -0.45 -0.50
N ALA A 134 -9.71 -0.38 -1.66
CA ALA A 134 -9.94 -1.32 -2.75
C ALA A 134 -9.74 -2.80 -2.32
N ILE A 135 -8.77 -3.08 -1.45
CA ILE A 135 -8.56 -4.41 -0.84
C ILE A 135 -9.74 -4.79 0.07
N ILE A 136 -10.15 -3.90 0.99
CA ILE A 136 -11.25 -4.17 1.93
C ILE A 136 -12.53 -4.52 1.15
N PHE A 137 -12.87 -3.73 0.14
CA PHE A 137 -14.06 -3.96 -0.68
C PHE A 137 -13.94 -5.25 -1.52
N SER A 138 -12.76 -5.56 -2.07
CA SER A 138 -12.56 -6.82 -2.82
C SER A 138 -12.73 -8.08 -1.96
N LEU A 139 -12.59 -7.96 -0.64
CA LEU A 139 -12.70 -9.08 0.31
C LEU A 139 -14.12 -9.24 0.90
N LEU A 140 -15.05 -8.31 0.62
CA LEU A 140 -16.44 -8.40 1.12
C LEU A 140 -17.13 -9.74 0.81
N PRO A 141 -17.04 -10.31 -0.41
CA PRO A 141 -17.70 -11.58 -0.71
C PRO A 141 -17.15 -12.74 0.14
N MET A 142 -15.88 -12.65 0.55
CA MET A 142 -15.24 -13.64 1.41
C MET A 142 -15.92 -13.72 2.79
N LEU A 143 -16.40 -12.59 3.30
CA LEU A 143 -17.13 -12.52 4.57
C LEU A 143 -18.45 -13.30 4.49
N ASN A 144 -19.17 -13.21 3.37
CA ASN A 144 -20.38 -14.02 3.16
C ASN A 144 -20.08 -15.52 3.15
N ILE A 145 -18.99 -15.94 2.52
CA ILE A 145 -18.58 -17.36 2.51
C ILE A 145 -18.32 -17.86 3.94
N ILE A 146 -17.64 -17.05 4.76
CA ILE A 146 -17.37 -17.39 6.16
C ILE A 146 -18.68 -17.55 6.95
N ILE A 147 -19.64 -16.62 6.78
CA ILE A 147 -20.95 -16.70 7.43
C ILE A 147 -21.67 -17.99 7.02
N VAL A 148 -21.68 -18.32 5.73
CA VAL A 148 -22.34 -19.53 5.22
C VAL A 148 -21.71 -20.80 5.79
N ILE A 149 -20.38 -20.90 5.83
CA ILE A 149 -19.70 -22.06 6.42
C ILE A 149 -20.03 -22.17 7.91
N PHE A 150 -20.02 -21.04 8.63
CA PHE A 150 -20.31 -21.01 10.06
C PHE A 150 -21.72 -21.45 10.40
N THR A 151 -22.73 -21.00 9.63
CA THR A 151 -24.12 -21.41 9.85
C THR A 151 -24.33 -22.89 9.54
N VAL A 152 -23.72 -23.42 8.48
CA VAL A 152 -23.77 -24.86 8.16
C VAL A 152 -23.15 -25.70 9.29
N LEU A 153 -22.00 -25.29 9.83
CA LEU A 153 -21.34 -26.00 10.93
C LEU A 153 -22.19 -26.00 12.20
N LEU A 154 -22.82 -24.87 12.55
CA LEU A 154 -23.68 -24.80 13.72
C LEU A 154 -24.96 -25.64 13.56
N ASN A 155 -25.55 -25.64 12.36
CA ASN A 155 -26.74 -26.43 12.07
C ASN A 155 -26.47 -27.94 12.11
N SER A 156 -25.25 -28.38 11.73
CA SER A 156 -24.85 -29.80 11.78
C SER A 156 -24.66 -30.36 13.19
N LYS A 157 -24.60 -29.50 14.22
CA LYS A 157 -24.36 -29.88 15.62
C LYS A 157 -25.63 -29.86 16.49
N LEU A 158 -26.78 -29.52 15.90
CA LEU A 158 -28.11 -29.46 16.54
C LEU A 158 -28.99 -30.58 16.00
#